data_AF-A0A7U9TKA0-F1
#
_entry.id   AF-A0A7U9TKA0-F1
#
_cell.length_a   1.000
_cell.length_b   1.000
_cell.length_c   1.000
_cell.angle_alpha   90.00
_cell.angle_beta   90.00
_cell.angle_gamma   90.00
#
_symmetry.space_group_name_H-M   'P 1'
#
loop_
_entity.id
_entity.type
_entity.pdbx_description
1 polymer ?
#
loop_
_entity_poly.entity_id
_entity_poly.type
_entity_poly.pdbx_seq_one_letter_code
_entity_poly.pdbx_strand_id
1 'polypeptide(L)'
;MILLSTLQEGLFVSLFSIVIVFVLLSLIALAIQSLKYTHKKPKVMPLKAQKYVKPFELSDIKDEDMMVAALVASIDYFEEIKEDVRVVSVKEISQS
;
A
#
# COMPACT_ATOMS: atom_id res chain seq x y z
N MET A 1 25.20 -42.80 34.19
CA MET A 1 24.08 -41.95 34.63
C MET A 1 24.30 -40.49 34.24
N ILE A 2 25.45 -39.88 34.56
CA ILE A 2 25.81 -38.48 34.22
C ILE A 2 25.79 -38.19 32.70
N LEU A 3 26.30 -39.12 31.87
CA LEU A 3 26.30 -39.00 30.41
C LEU A 3 24.90 -39.01 29.78
N LEU A 4 23.95 -39.73 30.39
CA LEU A 4 22.59 -39.83 29.87
C LEU A 4 21.82 -38.54 30.17
N SER A 5 22.03 -37.97 31.37
CA SER A 5 21.45 -36.69 31.77
C SER A 5 21.97 -35.52 30.92
N THR A 6 23.27 -35.44 30.64
CA THR A 6 23.82 -34.36 29.80
C THR A 6 23.33 -34.45 28.34
N LEU A 7 23.17 -35.66 27.81
CA LEU A 7 22.59 -35.88 26.48
C LEU A 7 21.12 -35.45 26.43
N GLN A 8 20.35 -35.78 27.45
CA GLN A 8 18.95 -35.39 27.56
C GLN A 8 18.80 -33.86 27.67
N GLU A 9 19.59 -33.20 28.52
CA GLU A 9 19.60 -31.74 28.65
C GLU A 9 19.93 -31.06 27.32
N GLY A 10 20.98 -31.53 26.63
CA GLY A 10 21.38 -31.00 25.32
C GLY A 10 20.31 -31.17 24.26
N LEU A 11 19.61 -32.32 24.27
CA LEU A 11 18.49 -32.58 23.37
C LEU A 11 17.34 -31.58 23.60
N PHE A 12 16.95 -31.35 24.86
CA PHE A 12 15.91 -30.38 25.21
C PHE A 12 16.29 -28.94 24.83
N VAL A 13 17.54 -28.53 25.11
CA VAL A 13 18.03 -27.20 24.77
C VAL A 13 18.05 -27.00 23.26
N SER A 14 18.50 -27.99 22.49
CA SER A 14 18.53 -27.90 21.02
C SER A 14 17.12 -27.80 20.41
N LEU A 15 16.17 -28.60 20.92
CA LEU A 15 14.79 -28.59 20.45
C LEU A 15 14.11 -27.26 20.77
N PHE A 16 14.32 -26.73 21.98
CA PHE A 16 13.77 -25.44 22.40
C PHE A 16 14.33 -24.27 21.58
N SER A 17 15.62 -24.32 21.26
CA SER A 17 16.27 -23.34 20.38
C SER A 17 15.64 -23.29 18.99
N ILE A 18 15.39 -24.45 18.37
CA ILE A 18 14.75 -24.54 17.06
C ILE A 18 13.36 -23.89 17.09
N VAL A 19 12.56 -24.20 18.11
CA VAL A 19 11.21 -23.62 18.27
C VAL A 19 11.26 -22.10 18.40
N ILE A 20 12.17 -21.56 19.22
CA ILE A 20 12.33 -20.10 19.38
C ILE A 20 12.71 -19.43 18.06
N VAL A 21 13.59 -20.03 17.27
CA VAL A 21 13.96 -19.48 15.95
C VAL A 21 12.75 -19.40 15.03
N PHE A 22 11.90 -20.43 14.99
CA PHE A 22 10.65 -20.38 14.23
C PHE A 22 9.68 -19.30 14.72
N VAL A 23 9.56 -19.12 16.04
CA VAL A 23 8.73 -18.06 16.63
C VAL A 23 9.26 -16.68 16.22
N LEU A 24 10.56 -16.46 16.29
CA LEU A 24 11.19 -15.20 15.87
C LEU A 24 10.97 -14.95 14.37
N LEU A 25 11.19 -15.94 13.51
CA LEU A 25 10.95 -15.82 12.07
C LEU A 25 9.47 -15.54 11.77
N SER A 26 8.54 -16.18 12.48
CA SER A 26 7.10 -15.95 12.34
C SER A 26 6.72 -14.51 12.73
N LEU A 27 7.27 -14.00 13.84
CA LEU A 27 7.07 -12.61 14.27
C LEU A 27 7.59 -11.61 13.23
N ILE A 28 8.78 -11.84 12.69
CA ILE A 28 9.36 -10.98 11.64
C ILE A 28 8.48 -11.03 10.38
N ALA A 29 8.04 -12.22 9.96
CA ALA A 29 7.17 -12.38 8.80
C ALA A 29 5.80 -11.70 9.00
N LEU A 30 5.24 -11.76 10.21
CA LEU A 30 4.00 -11.08 10.57
C LEU A 30 4.15 -9.56 10.54
N ALA A 31 5.26 -9.04 11.07
CA ALA A 31 5.56 -7.60 11.03
C ALA A 31 5.65 -7.09 9.58
N ILE A 32 6.32 -7.85 8.69
CA ILE A 32 6.42 -7.52 7.27
C ILE A 32 5.06 -7.59 6.58
N GLN A 33 4.24 -8.61 6.87
CA GLN A 33 2.88 -8.73 6.30
C GLN A 33 1.97 -7.58 6.74
N SER A 34 2.02 -7.20 8.02
CA SER A 34 1.27 -6.07 8.54
C SER A 34 1.66 -4.77 7.83
N LEU A 35 2.96 -4.58 7.56
CA LEU A 35 3.43 -3.40 6.82
C LEU A 35 3.04 -3.45 5.33
N LYS A 36 3.11 -4.63 4.71
CA LYS A 36 2.75 -4.81 3.29
C LYS A 36 1.25 -4.67 3.04
N TYR A 37 0.41 -4.91 4.04
CA TYR A 37 -1.04 -4.72 3.95
C TYR A 37 -1.43 -3.24 3.76
N THR A 38 -0.61 -2.30 4.25
CA THR A 38 -0.79 -0.85 4.06
C THR A 38 -0.46 -0.39 2.63
N HIS A 39 0.10 -1.25 1.78
CA HIS A 39 0.30 -0.96 0.36
C HIS A 39 -0.60 -1.87 -0.49
N LYS A 40 -1.89 -1.55 -0.52
CA LYS A 40 -2.75 -1.94 -1.64
C LYS A 40 -2.14 -1.32 -2.90
N LYS A 41 -1.41 -2.14 -3.67
CA LYS A 41 -1.00 -1.75 -5.01
C LYS A 41 -2.27 -1.52 -5.82
N PRO A 42 -2.49 -0.34 -6.40
CA PRO A 42 -3.64 -0.13 -7.26
C PRO A 42 -3.55 -1.14 -8.41
N LYS A 43 -4.66 -1.85 -8.62
CA LYS A 43 -4.87 -2.80 -9.71
C LYS A 43 -4.51 -2.10 -11.02
N VAL A 44 -3.40 -2.49 -11.64
CA VAL A 44 -3.04 -2.01 -12.98
C VAL A 44 -4.05 -2.61 -13.96
N MET A 45 -5.04 -1.82 -14.36
CA MET A 45 -5.88 -2.15 -15.51
C MET A 45 -4.99 -2.22 -16.77
N PRO A 46 -5.23 -3.18 -17.67
CA PRO A 46 -4.39 -3.38 -18.85
C PRO A 46 -4.39 -2.15 -19.76
N LEU A 47 -3.19 -1.77 -20.22
CA LEU A 47 -2.93 -0.64 -21.11
C LEU A 47 -3.86 -0.65 -22.34
N LYS A 48 -4.88 0.20 -22.35
CA LYS A 48 -5.27 0.87 -23.59
C LYS A 48 -4.32 2.04 -23.78
N ALA A 49 -3.69 2.12 -24.96
CA ALA A 49 -2.72 3.13 -25.35
C ALA A 49 -3.00 4.50 -24.73
N GLN A 50 -2.26 4.84 -23.66
CA GLN A 50 -2.33 6.15 -23.05
C GLN A 50 -1.74 7.13 -24.06
N LYS A 51 -2.60 7.98 -24.65
CA LYS A 51 -2.14 9.27 -25.17
C LYS A 51 -1.33 9.91 -24.04
N TYR A 52 -0.17 10.46 -24.36
CA TYR A 52 0.60 11.29 -23.44
C TYR A 52 -0.33 12.42 -22.95
N VAL A 53 -0.77 12.34 -21.70
CA VAL A 53 -1.56 13.39 -21.05
C VAL A 53 -0.57 14.22 -20.25
N LYS A 54 -0.45 15.51 -20.57
CA LYS A 54 0.35 16.46 -19.79
C LYS A 54 -0.12 16.40 -18.33
N PRO A 55 0.79 16.35 -17.34
CA PRO A 55 0.41 16.48 -15.94
C PRO A 55 -0.41 17.76 -15.75
N PHE A 56 -1.53 17.66 -15.02
CA PHE A 56 -2.35 18.83 -14.69
C PHE A 56 -1.54 19.79 -13.83
N GLU A 57 -1.35 21.01 -14.32
CA GLU A 57 -0.64 22.08 -13.62
C GLU A 57 -1.62 23.17 -13.18
N LEU A 58 -1.24 23.96 -12.18
CA LEU A 58 -2.05 25.10 -11.73
C LEU A 58 -2.27 26.15 -12.83
N SER A 59 -1.39 26.20 -13.83
CA SER A 59 -1.53 27.03 -15.04
C SER A 59 -2.69 26.59 -15.94
N ASP A 60 -3.18 25.36 -15.79
CA ASP A 60 -4.32 24.82 -16.55
C ASP A 60 -5.67 25.21 -15.90
N ILE A 61 -5.66 25.80 -14.69
CA ILE A 61 -6.83 26.37 -14.01
C ILE A 61 -7.06 27.79 -14.53
N LYS A 62 -8.13 27.97 -15.30
CA LYS A 62 -8.52 29.24 -15.91
C LYS A 62 -9.48 30.07 -15.05
N ASP A 63 -10.34 29.39 -14.31
CA ASP A 63 -11.48 29.99 -13.62
C ASP A 63 -11.61 29.44 -12.19
N GLU A 64 -12.21 30.24 -11.31
CA GLU A 64 -12.44 29.88 -9.91
C GLU A 64 -13.34 28.65 -9.79
N ASP A 65 -14.39 28.56 -10.62
CA ASP A 65 -15.31 27.43 -10.65
C ASP A 65 -14.61 26.11 -11.00
N MET A 66 -13.62 26.16 -11.89
CA MET A 66 -12.84 24.97 -12.28
C MET A 66 -11.92 24.51 -11.14
N MET A 67 -11.37 25.44 -10.36
CA MET A 67 -10.58 25.12 -9.16
C MET A 67 -11.45 24.44 -8.09
N VAL A 68 -12.64 24.99 -7.84
CA VAL A 68 -13.61 24.43 -6.88
C VAL A 68 -14.07 23.05 -7.32
N ALA A 69 -14.40 22.88 -8.60
CA ALA A 69 -14.81 21.59 -9.16
C ALA A 69 -13.71 20.53 -9.02
N ALA A 70 -12.45 20.88 -9.31
CA ALA A 70 -11.32 19.98 -9.15
C ALA A 70 -11.14 19.52 -7.69
N LEU A 71 -11.28 20.46 -6.75
CA LEU A 71 -11.13 20.21 -5.33
C LEU A 71 -12.27 19.34 -4.79
N VAL A 72 -13.52 19.69 -5.09
CA VAL A 72 -14.70 18.92 -4.67
C VAL A 72 -14.65 17.50 -5.24
N ALA A 73 -14.34 17.36 -6.54
CA ALA A 73 -14.21 16.04 -7.15
C ALA A 73 -13.08 15.21 -6.53
N SER A 74 -11.96 15.84 -6.15
CA SER A 74 -10.88 15.13 -5.45
C SER A 74 -11.29 14.66 -4.06
N ILE A 75 -12.07 15.46 -3.32
CA ILE A 75 -12.56 15.09 -1.99
C ILE A 75 -13.56 13.94 -2.09
N ASP A 76 -14.56 14.07 -2.96
CA ASP A 76 -15.60 13.05 -3.16
C ASP A 76 -14.99 11.71 -3.57
N TYR A 77 -14.07 11.73 -4.54
CA TYR A 77 -13.39 10.52 -4.96
C TYR A 77 -12.47 9.95 -3.86
N PHE A 78 -11.79 10.80 -3.08
CA PHE A 78 -11.00 10.34 -1.94
C PHE A 78 -11.85 9.65 -0.88
N GLU A 79 -13.07 10.13 -0.61
CA GLU A 79 -13.98 9.50 0.34
C GLU A 79 -14.40 8.08 -0.10
N GLU A 80 -14.54 7.85 -1.41
CA GLU A 80 -14.91 6.55 -1.97
C GLU A 80 -13.78 5.52 -1.88
N ILE A 81 -12.58 5.87 -2.33
CA ILE A 81 -11.43 4.93 -2.41
C ILE A 81 -10.54 4.93 -1.16
N LYS A 82 -10.54 6.00 -0.37
CA LYS A 82 -9.71 6.17 0.85
C LYS A 82 -8.21 5.97 0.60
N GLU A 83 -7.75 6.34 -0.60
CA GLU A 83 -6.37 6.26 -1.05
C GLU A 83 -5.99 7.59 -1.74
N ASP A 84 -4.69 7.83 -1.94
CA ASP A 84 -4.21 9.08 -2.55
C ASP A 84 -4.77 9.28 -3.97
N VAL A 85 -5.44 10.41 -4.17
CA VAL A 85 -6.05 10.79 -5.45
C VAL A 85 -5.26 11.91 -6.14
N ARG A 86 -5.23 11.88 -7.46
CA ARG A 86 -4.63 12.95 -8.29
C ARG A 86 -5.56 13.31 -9.43
N VAL A 87 -5.82 14.60 -9.59
CA VAL A 87 -6.57 15.14 -10.73
C VAL A 87 -5.72 15.02 -11.99
N VAL A 88 -6.23 14.34 -13.01
CA VAL A 88 -5.53 14.12 -14.30
C VAL A 88 -5.91 15.16 -15.34
N SER A 89 -7.18 15.57 -15.38
CA SER A 89 -7.69 16.55 -16.33
C SER A 89 -9.02 17.11 -15.84
N VAL A 90 -9.24 18.41 -16.06
CA VAL A 90 -10.52 19.07 -15.84
C VAL A 90 -10.91 19.75 -17.15
N LYS A 91 -12.15 19.52 -17.59
CA LYS A 91 -12.68 20.08 -18.84
C LYS A 91 -14.09 20.60 -18.59
N GLU A 92 -14.32 21.87 -18.91
CA GLU A 92 -15.65 22.45 -18.93
C GLU A 92 -16.46 21.86 -20.11
N ILE A 93 -17.70 21.49 -19.84
CA ILE A 93 -18.64 21.03 -20.86
C ILE A 93 -19.65 22.15 -21.07
N SER A 94 -19.48 22.92 -22.14
CA SER A 94 -20.50 23.88 -22.57
C SER A 94 -21.65 23.12 -23.23
N GLN A 95 -22.85 23.17 -22.64
CA GLN A 95 -24.08 22.80 -23.32
C GLN A 95 -24.57 24.03 -24.10
N SER A 96 -24.47 23.98 -25.44
CA SER A 96 -25.20 24.89 -26.34
C SER A 96 -26.68 24.57 -26.35
#